data_AF-A0A9X7W2Z0-F1
#
_entry.id   AF-A0A9X7W2Z0-F1
#
_cell.length_a   1.000
_cell.length_b   1.000
_cell.length_c   1.000
_cell.angle_alpha   90.00
_cell.angle_beta   90.00
_cell.angle_gamma   90.00
#
_symmetry.space_group_name_H-M   'P 1'
#
loop_
_entity.id
_entity.type
_entity.pdbx_description
1 polymer ?
#
loop_
_entity_poly.entity_id
_entity_poly.type
_entity_poly.pdbx_seq_one_letter_code
_entity_poly.pdbx_strand_id
1 'polypeptide(L)' 'MFSYAPLAAMLHRKHVTKSELREAIGASSTTLAKISKDEYVSMEILDKICTYLGCDIEDVIQHVNTARDES' A
#
# COMPACT_ATOMS: atom_id res chain seq x y z
N MET A 1 -4.55 12.94 -5.22
CA MET A 1 -4.10 11.66 -5.84
C MET A 1 -3.70 10.74 -4.70
N PHE A 2 -4.10 9.46 -4.71
CA PHE A 2 -3.64 8.54 -3.65
C PHE A 2 -2.20 8.09 -3.94
N SER A 3 -1.42 7.89 -2.88
CA SER A 3 -0.10 7.28 -2.95
C SER A 3 0.04 6.17 -1.93
N TYR A 4 0.77 5.12 -2.30
CA TYR A 4 1.16 3.98 -1.46
C TYR A 4 2.59 4.15 -0.89
N ALA A 5 3.14 5.36 -0.91
CA ALA A 5 4.36 5.69 -0.19
C ALA A 5 4.37 5.22 1.29
N PRO A 6 3.31 5.43 2.10
CA PRO A 6 3.30 4.96 3.48
C PRO A 6 3.35 3.42 3.57
N LEU A 7 2.64 2.70 2.68
CA LEU A 7 2.74 1.24 2.60
C LEU A 7 4.18 0.78 2.34
N ALA A 8 4.90 1.42 1.42
CA ALA A 8 6.29 1.08 1.13
C ALA A 8 7.20 1.27 2.35
N ALA A 9 6.99 2.35 3.12
CA ALA A 9 7.70 2.59 4.37
C ALA A 9 7.36 1.53 5.43
N MET A 10 6.08 1.15 5.54
CA MET A 10 5.61 0.11 6.47
C MET A 10 6.19 -1.26 6.17
N LEU A 11 6.26 -1.64 4.89
CA LEU A 11 6.89 -2.87 4.44
C LEU A 11 8.36 -2.92 4.87
N HIS A 12 9.08 -1.82 4.72
CA HIS A 12 10.47 -1.74 5.14
C HIS A 12 10.61 -1.86 6.67
N ARG A 13 9.77 -1.17 7.44
CA ARG A 13 9.76 -1.23 8.92
C ARG A 13 9.48 -2.64 9.46
N LYS A 14 8.61 -3.39 8.80
CA LYS A 14 8.24 -4.77 9.19
C LYS A 14 9.10 -5.85 8.52
N HIS A 15 10.12 -5.47 7.73
CA HIS A 15 10.92 -6.40 6.93
C HIS A 15 10.08 -7.33 6.02
N VAL A 16 8.93 -6.84 5.55
CA VAL A 16 8.05 -7.58 4.64
C VAL A 16 8.41 -7.21 3.21
N THR A 17 8.63 -8.21 2.36
CA THR A 17 8.87 -7.97 0.94
C THR A 17 7.55 -7.81 0.18
N LYS A 18 7.59 -7.12 -0.96
CA LYS A 18 6.42 -7.00 -1.86
C LYS A 18 5.86 -8.37 -2.29
N SER A 19 6.73 -9.38 -2.43
CA SER A 19 6.34 -10.75 -2.76
C SER A 19 5.60 -11.42 -1.61
N GLU A 20 6.12 -11.30 -0.39
CA GLU A 20 5.48 -11.80 0.83
C GLU A 20 4.09 -11.18 1.01
N LEU A 21 3.99 -9.84 0.86
CA LEU A 21 2.71 -9.15 0.93
C LEU A 21 1.74 -9.69 -0.13
N ARG A 22 2.20 -9.88 -1.38
CA ARG A 22 1.38 -10.41 -2.48
C ARG A 22 0.81 -11.78 -2.13
N GLU A 23 1.63 -12.67 -1.61
CA GLU A 23 1.20 -14.01 -1.21
C GLU A 23 0.25 -13.98 -0.01
N ALA A 24 0.54 -13.15 1.00
CA ALA A 24 -0.28 -13.01 2.19
C ALA A 24 -1.69 -12.49 1.90
N ILE A 25 -1.83 -11.51 1.00
CA ILE A 25 -3.14 -10.94 0.63
C ILE A 25 -3.80 -11.68 -0.53
N GLY A 26 -3.17 -12.72 -1.08
CA GLY A 26 -3.65 -13.47 -2.25
C GLY A 26 -3.81 -12.59 -3.48
N ALA A 27 -2.96 -11.58 -3.66
CA ALA A 27 -3.06 -10.64 -4.76
C ALA A 27 -2.41 -11.20 -6.04
N SER A 28 -3.06 -10.94 -7.17
CA SER A 28 -2.45 -11.17 -8.49
C SER A 28 -1.28 -10.22 -8.73
N SER A 29 -0.35 -10.62 -9.59
CA SER A 29 0.78 -9.80 -10.03
C SER A 29 0.34 -8.41 -10.55
N THR A 30 -0.85 -8.33 -11.15
CA THR A 30 -1.47 -7.10 -11.63
C THR A 30 -1.79 -6.12 -10.51
N THR A 31 -2.28 -6.61 -9.37
CA THR A 31 -2.60 -5.77 -8.20
C THR A 31 -1.33 -5.17 -7.61
N LEU A 32 -0.25 -5.95 -7.53
CA LEU A 32 1.04 -5.45 -7.05
C LEU A 32 1.63 -4.38 -8.00
N ALA A 33 1.44 -4.55 -9.30
CA ALA A 33 1.83 -3.54 -10.29
C ALA A 33 1.04 -2.24 -10.13
N LYS A 34 -0.27 -2.32 -9.88
CA LYS A 34 -1.13 -1.16 -9.58
C LYS A 34 -0.66 -0.40 -8.34
N ILE A 35 -0.40 -1.12 -7.24
CA ILE A 35 0.14 -0.52 -6.01
C ILE A 35 1.47 0.19 -6.27
N SER A 36 2.34 -0.41 -7.10
CA SER A 36 3.63 0.18 -7.45
C SER A 36 3.53 1.39 -8.39
N LYS A 37 2.38 1.60 -9.03
CA LYS A 37 2.10 2.74 -9.93
C LYS A 37 1.15 3.77 -9.32
N ASP A 38 0.85 3.64 -8.02
CA ASP A 38 -0.13 4.48 -7.34
C ASP A 38 -1.54 4.46 -7.98
N GLU A 39 -1.91 3.33 -8.58
CA GLU A 39 -3.24 3.13 -9.16
C GLU A 39 -4.27 2.68 -8.11
N TYR A 40 -5.54 2.94 -8.41
CA TYR A 40 -6.65 2.49 -7.57
C TYR A 40 -6.77 0.96 -7.55
N VAL A 41 -6.81 0.40 -6.34
CA VAL A 41 -7.14 -1.00 -6.08
C VAL A 41 -8.48 -1.10 -5.36
N SER A 42 -9.07 -2.30 -5.36
CA SER A 42 -10.32 -2.55 -4.65
C SER A 42 -10.13 -2.38 -3.13
N MET A 43 -11.18 -1.92 -2.44
CA MET A 43 -11.16 -1.81 -0.97
C MET A 43 -10.89 -3.16 -0.27
N GLU A 44 -11.30 -4.28 -0.88
CA GLU A 44 -10.96 -5.62 -0.38
C GLU A 44 -9.44 -5.85 -0.28
N ILE A 45 -8.65 -5.35 -1.24
CA ILE A 45 -7.19 -5.47 -1.20
C ILE A 45 -6.62 -4.63 -0.07
N LEU A 46 -7.14 -3.41 0.11
CA LEU A 46 -6.73 -2.53 1.19
C LEU A 46 -7.02 -3.16 2.56
N ASP A 47 -8.22 -3.73 2.74
CA ASP A 47 -8.62 -4.41 3.97
C ASP A 47 -7.71 -5.61 4.30
N LYS A 48 -7.36 -6.43 3.30
CA LYS A 48 -6.40 -7.54 3.48
C LYS A 48 -5.00 -7.05 3.86
N ILE A 49 -4.53 -5.96 3.26
CA ILE A 49 -3.23 -5.36 3.60
C ILE A 49 -3.23 -4.85 5.04
N CYS A 50 -4.26 -4.08 5.43
CA CYS A 50 -4.43 -3.57 6.79
C CYS A 50 -4.48 -4.73 7.80
N THR A 51 -5.24 -5.78 7.50
CA THR A 51 -5.38 -6.98 8.35
C THR A 51 -4.04 -7.72 8.50
N TYR A 52 -3.31 -7.91 7.40
CA TYR A 52 -2.02 -8.60 7.41
C TYR A 52 -0.94 -7.81 8.16
N LEU A 53 -0.88 -6.50 7.95
CA LEU A 53 0.10 -5.63 8.60
C LEU A 53 -0.31 -5.25 10.02
N GLY A 54 -1.59 -5.41 10.38
CA GLY A 54 -2.16 -4.95 11.65
C GLY A 54 -2.05 -3.43 11.79
N CYS A 55 -2.39 -2.68 10.75
CA CYS A 55 -2.30 -1.22 10.72
C CYS A 55 -3.57 -0.58 10.18
N ASP A 56 -3.70 0.72 10.38
CA ASP A 56 -4.81 1.51 9.86
C ASP A 56 -4.64 1.78 8.36
N ILE A 57 -5.73 2.18 7.71
CA ILE A 57 -5.73 2.45 6.26
C ILE A 57 -4.81 3.64 5.89
N GLU A 58 -4.63 4.58 6.80
CA GLU A 58 -3.73 5.73 6.65
C GLU A 58 -2.24 5.36 6.57
N ASP A 59 -1.86 4.22 7.17
CA ASP A 59 -0.52 3.65 7.04
C ASP A 59 -0.30 2.93 5.69
N VAL A 60 -1.38 2.65 4.97
CA VAL A 60 -1.35 1.95 3.68
C VAL A 60 -1.44 2.92 2.52
N ILE A 61 -2.40 3.86 2.58
CA ILE A 61 -2.63 4.85 1.54
C ILE A 61 -2.70 6.25 2.12
N GLN A 62 -2.09 7.20 1.41
CA GLN A 62 -2.19 8.60 1.74
C GLN A 62 -2.78 9.37 0.57
N HIS A 63 -3.72 10.26 0.86
CA HIS A 63 -4.18 11.21 -0.14
C HIS A 63 -3.17 12.36 -0.26
N VAL A 64 -2.40 12.35 -1.35
CA VAL A 64 -1.45 13.41 -1.69
C VAL A 64 -2.23 14.57 -2.31
N ASN A 65 -2.21 15.71 -1.62
CA ASN A 65 -2.62 16.99 -2.16
C ASN A 65 -1.37 17.70 -2.66
N THR A 66 -1.34 18.09 -3.94
CA THR A 66 -0.19 18.71 -4.63
C THR A 66 0.09 20.16 -4.18
N ALA A 67 -0.05 20.44 -2.89
CA ALA A 67 0.08 21.76 -2.29
C ALA A 67 0.94 21.75 -1.00
N ARG A 68 1.60 20.63 -0.65
CA ARG A 68 2.30 20.49 0.64
C ARG A 68 3.67 19.78 0.64
N ASP A 69 4.29 19.55 -0.51
CA ASP A 69 5.68 19.08 -0.58
C ASP A 69 6.54 20.04 -1.42
N GLU A 70 6.61 21.28 -0.95
CA GLU A 70 7.76 22.17 -1.15
C GLU A 70 8.09 22.78 0.20
N SER A 71 9.07 22.21 0.92
CA SER A 71 9.74 22.81 2.07
C SER A 71 11.15 22.24 2.20
#